data_AF-A0A7W1HNK6-F1
#
_entry.id   AF-A0A7W1HNK6-F1
#
_cell.length_a   1.000
_cell.length_b   1.000
_cell.length_c   1.000
_cell.angle_alpha   90.00
_cell.angle_beta   90.00
_cell.angle_gamma   90.00
#
_symmetry.space_group_name_H-M   'P 1'
#
loop_
_entity.id
_entity.type
_entity.pdbx_description
1 polymer ?
#
loop_
_entity_poly.entity_id
_entity_poly.type
_entity_poly.pdbx_seq_one_letter_code
_entity_poly.pdbx_strand_id
1 'polypeptide(L)' 'MDGFEFVANLRNREEWRNLPVVVVTAKDITREDRMRLDGYVTGIIQKGSQGREELLAEVSDLVRDLRVRKG' A
#
# COMPACT_ATOMS: atom_id res chain seq x y z
N MET A 1 -12.95 9.31 -8.36
CA MET A 1 -12.17 8.66 -7.29
C MET A 1 -11.52 7.39 -7.80
N ASP A 2 -10.26 7.53 -8.22
CA ASP A 2 -9.36 6.38 -8.43
C ASP A 2 -8.63 6.03 -7.11
N GLY A 3 -7.82 4.97 -7.14
CA GLY A 3 -7.07 4.53 -5.95
C GLY A 3 -6.09 5.59 -5.43
N PHE A 4 -5.56 6.47 -6.28
CA PHE A 4 -4.62 7.53 -5.87
C PHE A 4 -5.36 8.66 -5.16
N GLU A 5 -6.49 9.10 -5.73
CA GLU A 5 -7.37 10.12 -5.13
C GLU A 5 -7.91 9.65 -3.77
N PHE A 6 -8.23 8.36 -3.63
CA PHE A 6 -8.62 7.77 -2.36
C PHE A 6 -7.54 7.92 -1.29
N VAL A 7 -6.29 7.53 -1.59
CA VAL A 7 -5.19 7.61 -0.61
C VAL A 7 -4.87 9.05 -0.25
N ALA A 8 -4.89 9.98 -1.21
CA ALA A 8 -4.70 11.40 -0.94
C ALA A 8 -5.77 11.94 0.02
N ASN A 9 -7.04 11.60 -0.22
CA ASN A 9 -8.15 11.99 0.65
C ASN A 9 -8.07 11.35 2.04
N LEU A 10 -7.61 10.10 2.12
CA LEU A 10 -7.40 9.40 3.39
C LEU A 10 -6.33 10.11 4.25
N ARG A 11 -5.28 10.65 3.62
CA ARG A 11 -4.16 11.31 4.29
C ARG A 11 -4.45 12.74 4.73
N ASN A 12 -5.45 13.38 4.12
CA ASN A 12 -5.97 14.68 4.55
C ASN A 12 -6.74 14.61 5.87
N ARG A 13 -7.21 13.42 6.29
CA ARG A 13 -7.87 13.23 7.58
C ARG A 13 -6.83 13.00 8.67
N GLU A 14 -6.77 13.91 9.64
CA GLU A 14 -5.75 13.89 10.70
C GLU A 14 -5.75 12.59 11.50
N GLU A 15 -6.94 12.08 11.81
CA GLU A 15 -7.15 10.80 12.50
C GLU A 15 -6.53 9.60 11.76
N TRP A 16 -6.43 9.67 10.42
CA TRP A 16 -6.03 8.55 9.56
C TRP A 16 -4.69 8.77 8.87
N ARG A 17 -4.07 9.93 9.08
CA ARG A 17 -2.81 10.33 8.43
C ARG A 17 -1.69 9.33 8.65
N ASN A 18 -1.72 8.56 9.73
CA ASN A 18 -0.71 7.56 10.08
C ASN A 18 -1.16 6.11 9.87
N LEU A 19 -2.31 5.87 9.23
CA LEU A 19 -2.74 4.51 8.90
C LEU A 19 -1.84 3.93 7.80
N PRO A 20 -1.28 2.73 8.00
CA PRO A 20 -0.55 2.07 6.93
C PRO A 20 -1.49 1.68 5.80
N VAL A 21 -1.06 1.91 4.56
CA VAL A 21 -1.85 1.63 3.35
C VAL A 21 -1.01 0.75 2.43
N VAL A 22 -1.55 -0.38 2.02
CA VAL A 22 -0.94 -1.28 1.03
C VAL A 22 -1.81 -1.29 -0.22
N VAL A 23 -1.21 -1.02 -1.37
CA VAL A 23 -1.90 -1.07 -2.66
C VAL A 23 -1.65 -2.42 -3.31
N VAL A 24 -2.71 -3.15 -3.64
CA VAL A 24 -2.61 -4.39 -4.42
C VAL A 24 -3.19 -4.14 -5.80
N THR A 25 -2.42 -4.37 -6.86
CA THR A 25 -2.86 -4.04 -8.23
C THR A 25 -2.31 -4.98 -9.29
N ALA A 26 -3.13 -5.34 -10.27
CA ALA A 26 -2.69 -6.05 -11.48
C ALA A 26 -2.13 -5.10 -12.56
N LYS A 27 -2.19 -3.78 -12.32
CA LYS A 27 -1.62 -2.77 -13.22
C LYS A 27 -0.10 -2.82 -13.10
N ASP A 28 0.59 -2.72 -14.23
CA ASP A 28 2.01 -2.39 -14.24
C ASP A 28 2.22 -1.00 -13.64
N ILE A 29 2.90 -0.98 -12.50
CA ILE A 29 3.19 0.25 -11.77
C ILE A 29 4.38 0.94 -12.42
N THR A 30 4.08 2.05 -13.09
CA THR A 30 5.11 2.87 -13.72
C THR A 30 5.93 3.64 -12.67
N ARG A 31 7.05 4.22 -13.09
CA ARG A 31 7.83 5.13 -12.25
C ARG A 31 7.01 6.35 -11.81
N GLU A 32 6.14 6.84 -12.68
CA GLU A 32 5.23 7.96 -12.37
C GLU A 32 4.19 7.56 -11.32
N ASP A 33 3.60 6.36 -11.44
CA ASP A 33 2.68 5.83 -10.43
C ASP A 33 3.37 5.71 -9.06
N ARG A 34 4.64 5.25 -9.03
CA ARG A 34 5.45 5.20 -7.79
C ARG A 34 5.66 6.59 -7.19
N MET A 35 6.03 7.58 -8.00
CA MET A 35 6.20 8.95 -7.52
C MET A 35 4.90 9.54 -6.96
N ARG A 36 3.75 9.23 -7.58
CA ARG A 36 2.43 9.66 -7.09
C ARG A 36 2.01 8.99 -5.79
N LEU A 37 2.51 7.79 -5.52
CA LEU A 37 2.21 7.02 -4.29
C LEU A 37 3.24 7.26 -3.18
N ASP A 38 4.36 7.89 -3.52
CA ASP A 38 5.44 8.16 -2.58
C ASP A 38 4.96 9.03 -1.41
N GLY A 39 5.32 8.66 -0.19
CA GLY A 39 4.81 9.27 1.05
C GLY A 39 3.34 9.00 1.38
N TYR A 40 2.55 8.43 0.46
CA TYR A 40 1.13 8.16 0.65
C TYR A 40 0.83 6.69 0.99
N VAL A 41 1.67 5.74 0.58
CA VAL A 41 1.47 4.30 0.83
C VAL A 41 2.68 3.67 1.52
N THR A 42 2.43 2.61 2.26
CA THR A 42 3.44 1.80 2.94
C THR A 42 4.09 0.80 1.98
N GLY A 43 3.35 0.30 1.00
CA GLY A 43 3.85 -0.66 0.04
C GLY A 43 2.89 -0.86 -1.13
N ILE A 44 3.43 -1.44 -2.21
CA ILE A 44 2.68 -1.76 -3.41
C ILE A 44 2.98 -3.22 -3.77
N ILE A 45 1.96 -4.04 -3.78
CA ILE A 45 2.01 -5.44 -4.18
C ILE A 45 1.44 -5.56 -5.58
N GLN A 46 2.26 -6.02 -6.52
CA GLN A 46 1.82 -6.27 -7.88
C GLN A 46 1.18 -7.65 -7.90
N LYS A 47 -0.09 -7.72 -8.31
CA LYS A 47 -0.83 -8.96 -8.49
C LYS A 47 -0.27 -9.68 -9.73
N GLY A 48 0.91 -10.28 -9.58
CA GLY A 48 1.55 -11.12 -10.58
C GLY A 48 0.87 -12.49 -10.66
N SER A 49 1.52 -13.42 -11.37
CA SER A 49 1.15 -14.85 -11.44
C SER A 49 1.28 -15.59 -10.10
N GLN A 50 1.67 -14.89 -9.04
CA GLN A 50 1.83 -15.42 -7.70
C GLN A 50 0.49 -15.91 -7.14
N GLY A 51 0.55 -17.05 -6.46
CA GLY A 51 -0.63 -17.70 -5.90
C GLY A 51 -1.25 -16.85 -4.78
N ARG A 52 -2.52 -17.11 -4.47
CA ARG A 52 -3.23 -16.47 -3.34
C ARG A 52 -2.42 -16.53 -2.03
N GLU A 53 -1.69 -17.61 -1.82
CA GLU A 53 -0.89 -17.86 -0.62
C GLU A 53 0.31 -16.92 -0.50
N GLU A 54 0.99 -16.62 -1.61
CA GLU A 54 2.14 -15.69 -1.61
C GLU A 54 1.69 -14.26 -1.32
N LEU A 55 0.57 -13.82 -1.92
CA LEU A 55 -0.03 -12.53 -1.60
C LEU A 55 -0.40 -12.44 -0.10
N LEU A 56 -0.98 -13.50 0.46
CA LEU A 56 -1.34 -13.53 1.87
C LEU A 56 -0.10 -13.50 2.78
N ALA A 57 0.98 -14.18 2.40
CA ALA A 57 2.25 -14.14 3.12
C ALA A 57 2.85 -12.73 3.12
N GLU A 58 2.93 -12.09 1.95
CA GLU A 58 3.48 -10.74 1.80
C GLU A 58 2.68 -9.69 2.59
N VAL A 59 1.34 -9.79 2.58
CA VAL A 59 0.49 -8.94 3.42
C VAL A 59 0.74 -9.20 4.90
N SER A 60 0.91 -10.46 5.32
CA SER A 60 1.18 -10.82 6.72
C SER A 60 2.50 -10.24 7.21
N ASP A 61 3.56 -10.34 6.41
CA ASP A 61 4.88 -9.81 6.72
C ASP A 61 4.85 -8.29 6.83
N LEU A 62 4.18 -7.62 5.89
CA LEU A 62 4.05 -6.16 5.89
C LEU A 62 3.28 -5.67 7.13
N VAL A 63 2.22 -6.36 7.52
CA VAL A 63 1.47 -6.06 8.76
C VAL A 63 2.34 -6.31 10.01
N ARG A 64 3.16 -7.36 10.02
CA ARG A 64 4.07 -7.65 11.13
C ARG A 64 5.12 -6.53 11.28
N ASP A 65 5.75 -6.11 10.19
CA ASP A 65 6.77 -5.04 10.19
C ASP A 65 6.21 -3.69 10.64
N LEU A 66 4.95 -3.42 10.34
CA LEU A 66 4.25 -2.23 10.80
C LEU A 66 4.00 -2.24 12.31
N ARG A 67 3.78 -3.41 12.91
CA ARG A 67 3.62 -3.54 14.37
C ARG A 67 4.94 -3.36 15.10
N VAL A 68 6.04 -3.85 14.54
CA VAL A 68 7.39 -3.71 15.14
C VAL A 68 7.84 -2.24 15.15
N ARG A 69 7.60 -1.49 14.08
CA ARG A 69 8.00 -0.06 13.99
C ARG A 69 7.24 0.90 14.91
N LYS A 70 6.13 0.45 15.52
CA LYS A 70 5.35 1.23 16.49
C LYS A 70 5.64 0.87 17.95
N GLY A 71 6.46 -0.14 18.20
CA GLY A 71 6.90 -0.57 19.54
C GLY A 71 8.14 0.14 20.03
#